data_AF-A0A433P842-F1
#
_entry.id   AF-A0A433P842-F1
#
_cell.length_a   1.000
_cell.length_b   1.000
_cell.length_c   1.000
_cell.angle_alpha   90.00
_cell.angle_beta   90.00
_cell.angle_gamma   90.00
#
_symmetry.space_group_name_H-M   'P 1'
#
loop_
_entity.id
_entity.type
_entity.pdbx_description
1 polymer ?
#
loop_
_entity_poly.entity_id
_entity_poly.type
_entity_poly.pdbx_seq_one_letter_code
_entity_poly.pdbx_strand_id
1 'polypeptide(L)'
;MCSRISSLPSSTTSPGLTWSVAAPPLPVNQYLYVPLVNTDYTPTGSGNISVLSSTANPHHRGLPTTRLLTFLRSDLTGAQVLLWDDVGADSVQQNLLLRNLPVWRHAADVHRQGLLRAVFIECFYTEPHSDSSLFDHLRPGLVIEELEVLAKLVNPTEPNKALLGLDVFVMQIKEAVNRYGAPKVIVGYWGPDNHYKMLWKI
;
A
#
# COMPACT_ATOMS: atom_id res chain seq x y z
N MET A 1 -16.10 -39.83 -63.95
CA MET A 1 -16.15 -38.35 -64.03
C MET A 1 -16.26 -37.87 -62.58
N CYS A 2 -15.23 -37.26 -61.98
CA CYS A 2 -14.80 -35.88 -62.19
C CYS A 2 -15.93 -34.88 -61.84
N SER A 3 -15.77 -33.90 -60.94
CA SER A 3 -14.52 -33.41 -60.32
C SER A 3 -14.73 -32.30 -59.27
N ARG A 4 -13.72 -32.07 -58.39
CA ARG A 4 -13.41 -30.80 -57.65
C ARG A 4 -14.43 -30.41 -56.54
N ILE A 5 -14.16 -29.59 -55.50
CA ILE A 5 -13.00 -28.83 -54.94
C ILE A 5 -13.35 -28.53 -53.44
N SER A 6 -12.48 -28.27 -52.44
CA SER A 6 -10.99 -28.24 -52.30
C SER A 6 -10.55 -28.48 -50.84
N SER A 7 -9.23 -28.43 -50.62
CA SER A 7 -8.47 -28.31 -49.36
C SER A 7 -8.99 -27.35 -48.27
N LEU A 8 -8.90 -27.80 -47.01
CA LEU A 8 -8.74 -26.96 -45.81
C LEU A 8 -7.30 -26.42 -45.69
N PRO A 9 -7.13 -25.16 -45.28
CA PRO A 9 -5.98 -24.73 -44.49
C PRO A 9 -6.43 -24.30 -43.08
N SER A 10 -5.62 -24.64 -42.08
CA SER A 10 -5.81 -24.21 -40.70
C SER A 10 -5.57 -22.70 -40.54
N SER A 11 -6.50 -21.99 -39.89
CA SER A 11 -6.27 -20.65 -39.36
C SER A 11 -6.45 -20.65 -37.85
N THR A 12 -5.41 -20.22 -37.15
CA THR A 12 -5.40 -19.97 -35.70
C THR A 12 -6.16 -18.69 -35.39
N THR A 13 -7.38 -18.81 -34.86
CA THR A 13 -8.13 -17.67 -34.34
C THR A 13 -7.71 -17.39 -32.89
N SER A 14 -6.92 -16.33 -32.67
CA SER A 14 -6.84 -15.70 -31.35
C SER A 14 -8.24 -15.25 -30.92
N PRO A 15 -8.64 -15.39 -29.64
CA PRO A 15 -9.89 -14.82 -29.15
C PRO A 15 -9.78 -13.29 -29.22
N GLY A 16 -10.57 -12.68 -30.10
CA GLY A 16 -10.55 -11.24 -30.29
C GLY A 16 -11.12 -10.49 -29.09
N LEU A 17 -10.46 -9.39 -28.70
CA LEU A 17 -11.05 -8.38 -27.83
C LEU A 17 -12.21 -7.69 -28.55
N THR A 18 -13.43 -8.19 -28.33
CA THR A 18 -14.64 -7.46 -28.71
C THR A 18 -14.85 -6.32 -27.73
N TRP A 19 -14.46 -5.10 -28.14
CA TRP A 19 -14.83 -3.88 -27.43
C TRP A 19 -16.35 -3.72 -27.48
N SER A 20 -17.02 -4.10 -26.39
CA SER A 20 -18.45 -3.86 -26.22
C SER A 20 -18.75 -2.37 -26.30
N VAL A 21 -19.86 -2.07 -27.00
CA VAL A 21 -20.43 -0.74 -27.26
C VAL A 21 -20.22 0.22 -26.08
N ALA A 22 -19.73 1.43 -26.38
CA ALA A 22 -19.55 2.49 -25.39
C ALA A 22 -20.81 2.63 -24.52
N ALA A 23 -20.66 2.37 -23.22
CA ALA A 23 -21.76 2.49 -22.29
C ALA A 23 -22.32 3.92 -22.31
N PRO A 24 -23.65 4.11 -22.21
CA PRO A 24 -24.21 5.45 -22.09
C PRO A 24 -23.58 6.17 -20.88
N PRO A 25 -23.39 7.50 -20.94
CA PRO A 25 -22.81 8.24 -19.83
C PRO A 25 -23.63 7.99 -18.56
N LEU A 26 -22.97 7.50 -17.51
CA LEU A 26 -23.63 7.12 -16.27
C LEU A 26 -24.34 8.36 -15.68
N PRO A 27 -25.58 8.21 -15.19
CA PRO A 27 -26.24 9.30 -14.47
C PRO A 27 -25.41 9.67 -13.23
N VAL A 28 -25.33 10.97 -12.95
CA VAL A 28 -24.61 11.53 -11.80
C VAL A 28 -25.06 10.80 -10.52
N ASN A 29 -24.09 10.37 -9.70
CA ASN A 29 -24.23 9.57 -8.47
C ASN A 29 -24.27 8.03 -8.60
N GLN A 30 -23.89 7.43 -9.74
CA GLN A 30 -23.60 5.99 -9.81
C GLN A 30 -22.09 5.71 -9.90
N TYR A 31 -21.48 5.31 -8.79
CA TYR A 31 -20.10 4.80 -8.76
C TYR A 31 -20.08 3.32 -9.16
N LEU A 32 -19.35 2.99 -10.23
CA LEU A 32 -19.05 1.61 -10.57
C LEU A 32 -17.88 1.13 -9.70
N TYR A 33 -18.17 0.25 -8.74
CA TYR A 33 -17.14 -0.39 -7.92
C TYR A 33 -16.54 -1.58 -8.68
N VAL A 34 -15.23 -1.52 -8.94
CA VAL A 34 -14.44 -2.68 -9.36
C VAL A 34 -13.84 -3.31 -8.11
N PRO A 35 -14.17 -4.57 -7.77
CA PRO A 35 -13.54 -5.24 -6.63
C PRO A 35 -12.06 -5.46 -6.94
N LEU A 36 -11.18 -4.95 -6.08
CA LEU A 36 -9.75 -5.22 -6.16
C LEU A 36 -9.48 -6.65 -5.68
N VAL A 37 -8.68 -7.39 -6.44
CA VAL A 37 -8.26 -8.76 -6.12
C VAL A 37 -6.79 -8.69 -5.70
N ASN A 38 -6.45 -9.20 -4.51
CA ASN A 38 -5.14 -9.01 -3.87
C ASN A 38 -3.97 -9.76 -4.56
N THR A 39 -4.07 -10.09 -5.86
CA THR A 39 -3.06 -10.83 -6.62
C THR A 39 -2.32 -9.94 -7.62
N ASP A 40 -2.98 -8.93 -8.20
CA ASP A 40 -2.47 -8.22 -9.36
C ASP A 40 -2.81 -6.72 -9.36
N TYR A 41 -2.01 -5.94 -10.09
CA TYR A 41 -2.29 -4.53 -10.34
C TYR A 41 -3.49 -4.37 -11.26
N THR A 42 -4.56 -3.76 -10.76
CA THR A 42 -5.79 -3.46 -11.48
C THR A 42 -5.72 -2.03 -12.05
N PRO A 43 -5.82 -1.82 -13.38
CA PRO A 43 -5.89 -0.49 -13.96
C PRO A 43 -7.12 0.29 -13.47
N THR A 44 -6.95 1.57 -13.16
CA THR A 44 -8.05 2.46 -12.71
C THR A 44 -9.04 2.84 -13.82
N GLY A 45 -8.80 2.44 -15.06
CA GLY A 45 -9.61 2.79 -16.23
C GLY A 45 -9.47 4.26 -16.69
N SER A 46 -8.73 5.10 -15.95
CA SER A 46 -8.51 6.52 -16.30
C SER A 46 -7.08 6.95 -15.97
N GLY A 47 -6.32 7.33 -17.01
CA GLY A 47 -4.89 7.60 -16.89
C GLY A 47 -4.03 6.33 -16.85
N ASN A 48 -2.72 6.51 -16.71
CA ASN A 48 -1.74 5.42 -16.69
C ASN A 48 -1.42 5.02 -15.23
N ILE A 49 -2.46 4.69 -14.46
CA ILE A 49 -2.36 4.30 -13.05
C ILE A 49 -3.06 2.96 -12.85
N SER A 50 -2.34 2.03 -12.22
CA SER A 50 -2.87 0.78 -11.71
C SER A 50 -2.69 0.68 -10.20
N VAL A 51 -3.61 -0.01 -9.53
CA VAL A 51 -3.63 -0.17 -8.08
C VAL A 51 -3.52 -1.64 -7.68
N LEU A 52 -2.71 -1.92 -6.67
CA LEU A 52 -2.68 -3.22 -5.99
C LEU A 52 -3.03 -2.96 -4.54
N SER A 53 -4.11 -3.57 -4.05
CA SER A 53 -4.50 -3.52 -2.65
C SER A 53 -4.30 -4.88 -1.99
N SER A 54 -3.96 -4.86 -0.70
CA SER A 54 -3.98 -6.00 0.19
C SER A 54 -4.91 -5.70 1.36
N THR A 55 -5.83 -6.63 1.63
CA THR A 55 -6.77 -6.53 2.76
C THR A 55 -6.15 -7.09 4.02
N ALA A 56 -5.78 -6.23 4.97
CA ALA A 56 -5.27 -6.63 6.27
C ALA A 56 -6.42 -6.94 7.26
N ASN A 57 -7.21 -8.01 7.06
CA ASN A 57 -8.29 -8.35 8.02
C ASN A 57 -8.55 -9.87 8.16
N PRO A 58 -9.08 -10.35 9.32
CA PRO A 58 -10.47 -10.03 9.69
C PRO A 58 -10.72 -9.62 11.17
N HIS A 59 -11.80 -8.86 11.36
CA HIS A 59 -12.54 -8.57 12.62
C HIS A 59 -11.93 -7.64 13.67
N HIS A 60 -12.38 -6.37 13.66
CA HIS A 60 -12.66 -5.66 14.91
C HIS A 60 -14.14 -5.90 15.30
N ARG A 61 -14.38 -6.62 16.41
CA ARG A 61 -15.71 -6.83 17.03
C ARG A 61 -16.84 -7.32 16.09
N GLY A 62 -16.52 -8.15 15.10
CA GLY A 62 -17.52 -8.72 14.18
C GLY A 62 -18.07 -7.76 13.13
N LEU A 63 -17.56 -6.53 13.03
CA LEU A 63 -17.91 -5.59 11.95
C LEU A 63 -16.87 -5.68 10.81
N PRO A 64 -17.30 -5.61 9.54
CA PRO A 64 -16.39 -5.52 8.40
C PRO A 64 -15.85 -4.10 8.27
N THR A 65 -14.70 -3.82 8.89
CA THR A 65 -13.87 -2.65 8.56
C THR A 65 -12.94 -3.01 7.42
N THR A 66 -12.94 -2.23 6.34
CA THR A 66 -12.01 -2.45 5.21
C THR A 66 -10.73 -1.69 5.47
N ARG A 67 -9.72 -2.40 5.99
CA ARG A 67 -8.38 -1.87 6.26
C ARG A 67 -7.49 -2.07 5.03
N LEU A 68 -6.84 -1.01 4.57
CA LEU A 68 -6.30 -0.93 3.20
C LEU A 68 -4.81 -0.61 3.18
N LEU A 69 -4.04 -1.57 2.69
CA LEU A 69 -2.67 -1.38 2.23
C LEU A 69 -2.70 -1.31 0.71
N THR A 70 -2.40 -0.16 0.11
CA THR A 70 -2.57 0.06 -1.34
C THR A 70 -1.34 0.65 -1.99
N PHE A 71 -0.79 -0.03 -3.00
CA PHE A 71 0.19 0.54 -3.92
C PHE A 71 -0.53 1.22 -5.08
N LEU A 72 -0.19 2.49 -5.32
CA LEU A 72 -0.52 3.19 -6.56
C LEU A 72 0.72 3.15 -7.45
N ARG A 73 0.61 2.59 -8.66
CA ARG A 73 1.72 2.47 -9.64
C ARG A 73 1.44 3.32 -10.87
N SER A 74 2.44 4.07 -11.32
CA SER A 74 2.49 4.65 -12.66
C SER A 74 2.86 3.59 -13.69
N ASP A 75 1.94 3.26 -14.59
CA ASP A 75 2.15 2.24 -15.62
C ASP A 75 3.12 2.70 -16.74
N LEU A 76 3.41 4.00 -16.82
CA LEU A 76 4.43 4.55 -17.72
C LEU A 76 5.87 4.35 -17.20
N THR A 77 6.06 4.30 -15.88
CA THR A 77 7.40 4.41 -15.26
C THR A 77 7.71 3.29 -14.28
N GLY A 78 6.72 2.48 -13.90
CA GLY A 78 6.83 1.50 -12.82
C GLY A 78 6.92 2.12 -11.41
N ALA A 79 7.02 3.45 -11.30
CA ALA A 79 7.17 4.16 -10.03
C ALA A 79 5.90 4.03 -9.17
N GLN A 80 6.09 3.91 -7.86
CA GLN A 80 5.01 3.57 -6.93
C GLN A 80 5.01 4.40 -5.65
N VAL A 81 3.83 4.56 -5.06
CA VAL A 81 3.67 5.00 -3.67
C VAL A 81 2.83 3.98 -2.92
N LEU A 82 3.15 3.76 -1.65
CA LEU A 82 2.39 2.90 -0.74
C LEU A 82 1.53 3.77 0.17
N LEU A 83 0.23 3.48 0.23
CA LEU A 83 -0.70 4.02 1.20
C LEU A 83 -0.97 2.96 2.28
N TRP A 84 -0.74 3.33 3.54
CA TRP A 84 -0.85 2.47 4.71
C TRP A 84 -1.86 3.06 5.68
N ASP A 85 -3.13 2.67 5.52
CA ASP A 85 -4.27 3.37 6.11
C ASP A 85 -5.16 2.44 6.96
N ASP A 86 -5.43 2.87 8.20
CA ASP A 86 -6.14 2.10 9.24
C ASP A 86 -5.53 0.69 9.44
N VAL A 87 -4.22 0.60 9.69
CA VAL A 87 -3.47 -0.66 9.87
C VAL A 87 -2.39 -0.53 10.95
N GLY A 88 -2.73 -0.99 12.15
CA GLY A 88 -1.80 -1.15 13.27
C GLY A 88 -0.67 -2.16 13.01
N ALA A 89 0.31 -2.19 13.92
CA ALA A 89 1.51 -3.00 13.75
C ALA A 89 1.27 -4.50 14.01
N ASP A 90 1.98 -5.36 13.28
CA ASP A 90 1.96 -6.82 13.45
C ASP A 90 2.41 -7.21 14.88
N SER A 91 3.15 -6.33 15.59
CA SER A 91 3.65 -6.55 16.96
C SER A 91 2.61 -6.43 18.07
N VAL A 92 1.53 -5.64 17.86
CA VAL A 92 0.52 -5.35 18.91
C VAL A 92 -0.89 -5.85 18.56
N GLN A 93 -1.14 -6.22 17.31
CA GLN A 93 -2.44 -6.72 16.88
C GLN A 93 -2.76 -8.07 17.53
N GLN A 94 -4.03 -8.26 17.94
CA GLN A 94 -4.48 -9.43 18.70
C GLN A 94 -4.58 -10.73 17.85
N ASN A 95 -4.18 -10.70 16.59
CA ASN A 95 -4.26 -11.82 15.65
C ASN A 95 -2.85 -12.29 15.27
N LEU A 96 -2.57 -13.58 15.41
CA LEU A 96 -1.25 -14.19 15.24
C LEU A 96 -0.77 -14.30 13.77
N LEU A 97 -1.44 -13.62 12.84
CA LEU A 97 -1.08 -13.59 11.42
C LEU A 97 -0.31 -12.30 11.14
N LEU A 98 0.92 -12.43 10.63
CA LEU A 98 1.73 -11.30 10.15
C LEU A 98 1.10 -10.73 8.87
N ARG A 99 0.18 -9.78 9.02
CA ARG A 99 -0.61 -9.16 7.94
C ARG A 99 0.21 -8.16 7.14
N ASN A 100 1.13 -7.49 7.82
CA ASN A 100 1.92 -6.38 7.28
C ASN A 100 3.14 -6.91 6.51
N LEU A 101 3.74 -8.01 6.98
CA LEU A 101 4.94 -8.61 6.40
C LEU A 101 4.90 -8.91 4.88
N PRO A 102 3.81 -9.45 4.27
CA PRO A 102 3.73 -9.63 2.82
C PRO A 102 3.81 -8.31 2.05
N VAL A 103 3.18 -7.25 2.56
CA VAL A 103 3.21 -5.91 1.96
C VAL A 103 4.60 -5.29 2.09
N TRP A 104 5.27 -5.45 3.24
CA TRP A 104 6.65 -4.99 3.40
C TRP A 104 7.65 -5.73 2.52
N ARG A 105 7.44 -7.02 2.23
CA ARG A 105 8.27 -7.76 1.25
C ARG A 105 8.15 -7.15 -0.14
N HIS A 106 6.93 -6.89 -0.60
CA HIS A 106 6.70 -6.23 -1.90
C HIS A 106 7.29 -4.80 -1.93
N ALA A 107 7.07 -4.01 -0.87
CA ALA A 107 7.67 -2.69 -0.74
C ALA A 107 9.21 -2.75 -0.78
N ALA A 108 9.84 -3.73 -0.14
CA ALA A 108 11.28 -3.93 -0.17
C ALA A 108 11.82 -4.27 -1.57
N ASP A 109 11.11 -5.10 -2.33
CA ASP A 109 11.45 -5.42 -3.73
C ASP A 109 11.33 -4.19 -4.64
N VAL A 110 10.25 -3.42 -4.50
CA VAL A 110 9.99 -2.20 -5.28
C VAL A 110 10.98 -1.09 -4.91
N HIS A 111 11.39 -0.98 -3.64
CA HIS A 111 12.42 -0.06 -3.17
C HIS A 111 13.82 -0.42 -3.68
N ARG A 112 14.21 -1.71 -3.64
CA ARG A 112 15.47 -2.19 -4.23
C ARG A 112 15.61 -1.86 -5.72
N GLN A 113 14.49 -1.81 -6.44
CA GLN A 113 14.45 -1.43 -7.86
C GLN A 113 14.51 0.09 -8.09
N GLY A 114 14.53 0.91 -7.02
CA GLY A 114 14.47 2.37 -7.11
C GLY A 114 13.11 2.91 -7.60
N LEU A 115 12.05 2.10 -7.47
CA LEU A 115 10.71 2.40 -7.96
C LEU A 115 9.77 2.88 -6.84
N LEU A 116 10.02 2.53 -5.57
CA LEU A 116 9.25 3.05 -4.44
C LEU A 116 9.65 4.51 -4.22
N ARG A 117 8.72 5.43 -4.42
CA ARG A 117 8.95 6.88 -4.28
C ARG A 117 8.62 7.38 -2.89
N ALA A 118 7.52 6.88 -2.31
CA ALA A 118 7.10 7.27 -0.98
C ALA A 118 6.28 6.19 -0.28
N VAL A 119 6.32 6.21 1.05
CA VAL A 119 5.36 5.53 1.92
C VAL A 119 4.55 6.60 2.66
N PHE A 120 3.22 6.52 2.55
CA PHE A 120 2.29 7.29 3.35
C PHE A 120 1.75 6.37 4.44
N ILE A 121 1.93 6.72 5.71
CA ILE A 121 1.60 5.85 6.86
C ILE A 121 0.83 6.59 7.95
N GLU A 122 -0.22 5.97 8.49
CA GLU A 122 -0.94 6.55 9.61
C GLU A 122 -0.09 6.64 10.89
N CYS A 123 -0.34 7.66 11.71
CA CYS A 123 0.09 7.72 13.10
C CYS A 123 -0.98 8.44 13.92
N PHE A 124 -2.05 7.71 14.22
CA PHE A 124 -3.26 8.26 14.81
C PHE A 124 -3.06 8.78 16.24
N TYR A 125 -2.24 8.09 17.03
CA TYR A 125 -1.97 8.44 18.43
C TYR A 125 -0.63 9.15 18.60
N THR A 126 -0.47 9.89 19.71
CA THR A 126 0.80 10.49 20.14
C THR A 126 1.41 9.70 21.29
N GLU A 127 2.73 9.75 21.48
CA GLU A 127 3.35 9.20 22.70
C GLU A 127 3.11 10.11 23.93
N PRO A 128 2.95 9.56 25.15
CA PRO A 128 2.79 8.13 25.45
C PRO A 128 1.33 7.66 25.25
N HIS A 129 1.13 6.54 24.55
CA HIS A 129 -0.19 5.88 24.48
C HIS A 129 -0.05 4.37 24.71
N SER A 130 -1.02 3.76 25.39
CA SER A 130 -0.96 2.33 25.71
C SER A 130 -1.33 1.45 24.51
N ASP A 131 -0.52 0.45 24.20
CA ASP A 131 -0.77 -0.50 23.12
C ASP A 131 -2.15 -1.19 23.23
N SER A 132 -2.57 -1.47 24.47
CA SER A 132 -3.89 -2.05 24.78
C SER A 132 -5.09 -1.18 24.39
N SER A 133 -4.87 0.08 24.04
CA SER A 133 -5.90 1.10 23.77
C SER A 133 -5.73 1.78 22.41
N LEU A 134 -5.03 1.14 21.47
CA LEU A 134 -4.78 1.67 20.11
C LEU A 134 -5.91 1.40 19.11
N PHE A 135 -6.85 0.49 19.39
CA PHE A 135 -7.95 0.12 18.48
C PHE A 135 -7.49 -0.28 17.05
N ASP A 136 -6.31 -0.93 16.98
CA ASP A 136 -5.56 -1.28 15.77
C ASP A 136 -5.06 -0.09 14.93
N HIS A 137 -4.80 1.08 15.51
CA HIS A 137 -4.04 2.17 14.87
C HIS A 137 -2.58 2.22 15.34
N LEU A 138 -1.75 3.02 14.66
CA LEU A 138 -0.35 3.26 15.01
C LEU A 138 -0.15 4.46 15.98
N ARG A 139 0.87 4.31 16.84
CA ARG A 139 1.56 5.39 17.59
C ARG A 139 3.02 5.49 17.09
N PRO A 140 3.78 6.56 17.40
CA PRO A 140 5.10 6.80 16.81
C PRO A 140 6.10 5.65 16.98
N GLY A 141 6.12 4.97 18.14
CA GLY A 141 6.98 3.79 18.33
C GLY A 141 6.66 2.63 17.38
N LEU A 142 5.38 2.42 17.08
CA LEU A 142 4.95 1.33 16.19
C LEU A 142 5.21 1.65 14.71
N VAL A 143 5.11 2.93 14.31
CA VAL A 143 5.55 3.37 12.97
C VAL A 143 7.04 3.09 12.79
N ILE A 144 7.85 3.34 13.83
CA ILE A 144 9.29 3.01 13.85
C ILE A 144 9.52 1.50 13.72
N GLU A 145 8.79 0.66 14.46
CA GLU A 145 8.91 -0.80 14.39
C GLU A 145 8.63 -1.34 12.98
N GLU A 146 7.55 -0.89 12.34
CA GLU A 146 7.18 -1.31 10.97
C GLU A 146 8.20 -0.82 9.92
N LEU A 147 8.75 0.40 10.07
CA LEU A 147 9.84 0.90 9.22
C LEU A 147 11.15 0.12 9.42
N GLU A 148 11.45 -0.33 10.64
CA GLU A 148 12.58 -1.22 10.89
C GLU A 148 12.39 -2.60 10.24
N VAL A 149 11.16 -3.12 10.17
CA VAL A 149 10.84 -4.36 9.43
C VAL A 149 11.14 -4.16 7.94
N LEU A 150 10.66 -3.06 7.33
CA LEU A 150 10.98 -2.72 5.94
C LEU A 150 12.50 -2.58 5.72
N ALA A 151 13.22 -1.89 6.60
CA ALA A 151 14.67 -1.72 6.51
C ALA A 151 15.43 -3.07 6.51
N LYS A 152 15.08 -3.98 7.44
CA LYS A 152 15.64 -5.34 7.53
C LYS A 152 15.30 -6.18 6.30
N LEU A 153 14.13 -6.00 5.70
CA LEU A 153 13.73 -6.69 4.47
C LEU A 153 14.42 -6.14 3.22
N VAL A 154 14.71 -4.84 3.15
CA VAL A 154 15.44 -4.19 2.04
C VAL A 154 16.90 -4.63 2.05
N ASN A 155 17.58 -4.48 3.19
CA ASN A 155 18.99 -4.86 3.35
C ASN A 155 19.23 -5.36 4.80
N PRO A 156 19.36 -6.68 5.01
CA PRO A 156 19.59 -7.24 6.34
C PRO A 156 21.03 -7.05 6.87
N THR A 157 22.01 -6.69 6.03
CA THR A 157 23.40 -6.46 6.47
C THR A 157 23.67 -4.99 6.84
N GLU A 158 23.00 -4.04 6.19
CA GLU A 158 23.03 -2.60 6.53
C GLU A 158 21.62 -1.99 6.61
N PRO A 159 20.75 -2.43 7.55
CA PRO A 159 19.38 -1.92 7.66
C PRO A 159 19.34 -0.41 7.94
N ASN A 160 20.35 0.10 8.63
CA ASN A 160 20.50 1.52 8.96
C ASN A 160 20.64 2.47 7.76
N LYS A 161 21.07 1.96 6.61
CA LYS A 161 21.19 2.70 5.34
C LYS A 161 20.14 2.27 4.31
N ALA A 162 19.39 1.21 4.59
CA ALA A 162 18.50 0.55 3.63
C ALA A 162 17.43 1.49 3.06
N LEU A 163 16.92 2.41 3.87
CA LEU A 163 15.84 3.34 3.50
C LEU A 163 16.34 4.75 3.14
N LEU A 164 17.65 4.93 2.88
CA LEU A 164 18.16 6.21 2.41
C LEU A 164 17.51 6.60 1.08
N GLY A 165 16.96 7.82 1.01
CA GLY A 165 16.25 8.33 -0.15
C GLY A 165 14.80 7.85 -0.30
N LEU A 166 14.24 7.13 0.68
CA LEU A 166 12.81 6.85 0.75
C LEU A 166 12.09 7.98 1.51
N ASP A 167 11.17 8.66 0.84
CA ASP A 167 10.30 9.64 1.50
C ASP A 167 9.21 8.93 2.31
N VAL A 168 9.04 9.30 3.58
CA VAL A 168 7.98 8.78 4.46
C VAL A 168 7.12 9.93 4.95
N PHE A 169 5.84 9.89 4.61
CA PHE A 169 4.84 10.89 4.98
C PHE A 169 3.89 10.31 6.03
N VAL A 170 3.85 10.93 7.20
CA VAL A 170 2.94 10.50 8.26
C VAL A 170 1.61 11.25 8.15
N MET A 171 0.51 10.50 8.19
CA MET A 171 -0.87 10.99 7.99
C MET A 171 -1.83 10.48 9.08
N GLN A 172 -3.13 10.79 8.95
CA GLN A 172 -4.20 10.36 9.87
C GLN A 172 -3.97 10.72 11.36
N ILE A 173 -3.13 11.73 11.64
CA ILE A 173 -2.80 12.15 13.01
C ILE A 173 -4.06 12.74 13.67
N LYS A 174 -4.63 12.06 14.67
CA LYS A 174 -5.66 12.67 15.52
C LYS A 174 -5.00 13.48 16.61
N GLU A 175 -5.09 14.80 16.46
CA GLU A 175 -4.78 15.69 17.57
C GLU A 175 -5.76 15.46 18.73
N ALA A 176 -5.23 15.50 19.96
CA ALA A 176 -6.04 15.93 21.08
C ALA A 176 -6.46 17.38 20.80
N VAL A 177 -7.77 17.57 20.54
CA VAL A 177 -8.51 18.67 19.87
C VAL A 177 -8.24 20.13 20.33
N ASN A 178 -7.17 20.43 21.07
CA ASN A 178 -7.04 21.72 21.78
C ASN A 178 -5.63 22.32 21.94
N ARG A 179 -4.56 21.83 21.28
CA ARG A 179 -3.23 22.49 21.41
C ARG A 179 -2.37 22.44 20.14
N TYR A 180 -1.79 23.61 19.84
CA TYR A 180 -0.86 23.90 18.74
C TYR A 180 -1.58 23.95 17.37
N GLY A 181 -1.11 24.64 16.34
CA GLY A 181 0.20 25.17 15.99
C GLY A 181 0.42 24.90 14.49
N ALA A 182 1.49 25.39 13.89
CA ALA A 182 1.79 25.05 12.48
C ALA A 182 1.99 23.52 12.30
N PRO A 183 1.66 22.93 11.13
CA PRO A 183 1.86 21.51 10.87
C PRO A 183 3.33 21.12 11.03
N LYS A 184 3.58 20.09 11.86
CA LYS A 184 4.93 19.62 12.19
C LYS A 184 5.44 18.67 11.13
N VAL A 185 6.68 18.86 10.68
CA VAL A 185 7.35 17.93 9.77
C VAL A 185 7.98 16.82 10.58
N ILE A 186 7.71 15.55 10.25
CA ILE A 186 8.42 14.43 10.86
C ILE A 186 9.69 14.15 10.06
N VAL A 187 10.84 14.23 10.71
CA VAL A 187 12.14 13.86 10.14
C VAL A 187 12.58 12.54 10.76
N GLY A 188 12.60 11.49 9.94
CA GLY A 188 13.17 10.20 10.31
C GLY A 188 14.69 10.19 10.17
N TYR A 189 15.39 9.58 11.13
CA TYR A 189 16.84 9.36 11.08
C TYR A 189 17.22 8.07 11.83
N TRP A 190 18.39 7.51 11.51
CA TRP A 190 18.91 6.37 12.25
C TRP A 190 19.77 6.82 13.44
N GLY A 191 19.46 6.33 14.63
CA GLY A 191 20.16 6.65 15.87
C GLY A 191 21.52 5.94 16.02
N PRO A 192 22.42 6.46 16.86
CA PRO A 192 23.71 5.82 17.15
C PRO A 192 23.58 4.48 17.90
N ASP A 193 22.43 4.25 18.52
CA ASP A 193 21.98 3.02 19.16
C ASP A 193 21.45 1.96 18.18
N ASN A 194 21.59 2.22 16.88
CA ASN A 194 21.18 1.36 15.79
C ASN A 194 19.66 1.09 15.70
N HIS A 195 18.86 2.14 15.92
CA HIS A 195 17.39 2.13 15.82
C HIS A 195 16.88 3.29 14.96
N TYR A 196 15.76 3.10 14.25
CA TYR A 196 15.11 4.22 13.53
C TYR A 196 14.42 5.16 14.52
N LYS A 197 14.48 6.47 14.27
CA LYS A 197 13.93 7.50 15.16
C LYS A 197 13.21 8.58 14.36
N MET A 198 12.02 8.95 14.82
CA MET A 198 11.25 10.06 14.25
C MET A 198 11.35 11.29 15.15
N LEU A 199 11.75 12.42 14.56
CA LEU A 199 11.75 13.73 15.22
C LEU A 199 10.64 14.59 14.68
N TRP A 200 9.83 15.13 15.58
CA TRP A 200 8.85 16.18 15.27
C TRP A 200 9.59 17.51 15.15
N LYS A 201 9.83 17.96 13.92
CA LYS A 201 10.38 19.28 13.63
C LYS A 201 9.24 20.30 13.63
N ILE A 202 9.32 21.23 14.58
CA ILE A 202 8.50 22.44 14.69
C ILE A 202 9.18 23.54 13.87
#